data_AF-F7I4T4-F1
#
_entry.id   AF-F7I4T4-F1
#
_cell.length_a   1.000
_cell.length_b   1.000
_cell.length_c   1.000
_cell.angle_alpha   90.00
_cell.angle_beta   90.00
_cell.angle_gamma   90.00
#
_symmetry.space_group_name_H-M   'P 1'
#
loop_
_entity.id
_entity.type
_entity.pdbx_description
1 polymer ?
#
loop_
_entity_poly.entity_id
_entity_poly.type
_entity_poly.pdbx_seq_one_letter_code
_entity_poly.pdbx_strand_id
1 'polypeptide(L)'
;MAMEMRLPVARKPLSERLGRDTKKHLVVPGDTITTDTGFMRGHGTYMGEEKLIASVAGSVERVNKLICVKALKTRYIGEVGDIVVGRITERRRSAEDELAMRGFLQEGDLISAEVQAVFSDGAVSLHTRSLKYGKLGQGVLVQVSPSLVKRQKTHFHDLPCGASVILGNNGFIWIYPTPEHKEEEAGGFAANLEPVSLADREVISRLRNCIVSLVTQRMMLYDTSILYCYEASLPHQIKDILKPEIMEEIVMETRQRLLEQEG
;
A
#
# COMPACT_ATOMS: atom_id res chain seq x y z
N MET A 1 4.33 34.67 -4.39
CA MET A 1 5.10 33.50 -3.96
C MET A 1 5.27 33.58 -2.45
N ALA A 2 4.92 32.53 -1.71
CA ALA A 2 5.15 32.45 -0.27
C ALA A 2 6.30 31.46 -0.04
N MET A 3 7.37 31.91 0.60
CA MET A 3 8.53 31.09 0.95
C MET A 3 8.63 31.07 2.46
N GLU A 4 8.65 29.88 3.04
CA GLU A 4 8.75 29.67 4.48
C GLU A 4 9.98 28.80 4.75
N MET A 5 10.89 29.29 5.59
CA MET A 5 12.06 28.55 6.05
C MET A 5 11.90 28.25 7.53
N ARG A 6 12.28 27.05 7.95
CA ARG A 6 12.22 26.63 9.35
C ARG A 6 13.40 25.77 9.72
N LEU A 7 13.80 25.84 10.98
CA LEU A 7 14.82 24.97 11.56
C LEU A 7 14.25 23.55 11.77
N PRO A 8 15.08 22.50 11.68
CA PRO A 8 14.66 21.14 12.01
C PRO A 8 14.33 21.05 13.51
N VAL A 9 13.14 20.55 13.82
CA VAL A 9 12.69 20.33 15.20
C VAL A 9 12.96 18.87 15.59
N ALA A 10 13.40 18.64 16.83
CA ALA A 10 13.61 17.30 17.36
C ALA A 10 12.31 16.48 17.35
N ARG A 11 12.39 15.23 16.91
CA ARG A 11 11.24 14.31 16.92
C ARG A 11 10.95 13.88 18.35
N LYS A 12 9.67 13.78 18.71
CA LYS A 12 9.24 13.09 19.93
C LYS A 12 9.28 11.57 19.67
N PRO A 13 10.19 10.81 20.30
CA PRO A 13 10.47 9.43 19.90
C PRO A 13 9.42 8.43 20.42
N LEU A 14 8.84 8.69 21.59
CA LEU A 14 7.82 7.83 22.18
C LEU A 14 6.44 8.34 21.79
N SER A 15 5.59 7.42 21.31
CA SER A 15 4.18 7.70 21.06
C SER A 15 3.38 7.65 22.36
N GLU A 16 3.80 8.39 23.38
CA GLU A 16 3.17 8.41 24.71
C GLU A 16 1.67 8.72 24.64
N ARG A 17 1.27 9.54 23.65
CA ARG A 17 -0.13 9.88 23.34
C ARG A 17 -1.03 8.68 23.08
N LEU A 18 -0.47 7.53 22.67
CA LEU A 18 -1.25 6.32 22.45
C LEU A 18 -1.37 5.44 23.70
N GLY A 19 -0.47 5.56 24.69
CA GLY A 19 -0.52 4.80 25.94
C GLY A 19 -0.70 3.28 25.80
N ARG A 20 -0.36 2.68 24.65
CA ARG A 20 -0.57 1.24 24.40
C ARG A 20 0.63 0.44 24.87
N ASP A 21 0.45 -0.30 25.95
CA ASP A 21 1.34 -1.40 26.29
C ASP A 21 0.99 -2.61 25.41
N THR A 22 1.75 -2.80 24.33
CA THR A 22 1.50 -3.91 23.41
C THR A 22 2.08 -5.20 23.98
N LYS A 23 1.23 -6.17 24.29
CA LYS A 23 1.63 -7.56 24.65
C LYS A 23 2.20 -8.36 23.45
N LYS A 24 2.91 -7.70 22.53
CA LYS A 24 3.54 -8.35 21.37
C LYS A 24 4.94 -8.81 21.76
N HIS A 25 5.26 -10.07 21.47
CA HIS A 25 6.61 -10.58 21.63
C HIS A 25 7.50 -10.05 20.50
N LEU A 26 8.31 -9.04 20.81
CA LEU A 26 9.25 -8.42 19.88
C LEU A 26 10.60 -9.14 19.98
N VAL A 27 11.24 -9.34 18.82
CA VAL A 27 12.54 -9.99 18.70
C VAL A 27 13.43 -9.20 17.75
N VAL A 28 14.74 -9.31 17.97
CA VAL A 28 15.80 -8.85 17.07
C VAL A 28 16.57 -10.05 16.49
N PRO A 29 17.33 -9.87 15.40
CA PRO A 29 18.13 -10.95 14.85
C PRO A 29 19.09 -11.55 15.89
N GLY A 30 19.10 -12.87 16.00
CA GLY A 30 19.88 -13.61 17.00
C GLY A 30 19.10 -14.00 18.25
N ASP A 31 17.91 -13.43 18.50
CA ASP A 31 17.09 -13.81 19.64
C ASP A 31 16.55 -15.25 19.47
N THR A 32 16.61 -16.02 20.55
CA THR A 32 16.01 -17.36 20.60
C THR A 32 14.51 -17.25 20.83
N ILE A 33 13.71 -17.75 19.89
CA ILE A 33 12.24 -17.68 19.99
C ILE A 33 11.71 -18.83 20.85
N THR A 34 12.15 -20.06 20.55
CA THR A 34 11.71 -21.31 21.17
C THR A 34 12.79 -22.37 20.98
N THR A 35 12.98 -23.25 21.98
CA THR A 35 13.91 -24.39 21.94
C THR A 35 13.24 -25.71 21.55
N ASP A 36 11.91 -25.74 21.50
CA ASP A 36 11.15 -26.93 21.19
C ASP A 36 11.24 -27.29 19.70
N THR A 37 11.63 -28.53 19.41
CA THR A 37 11.77 -29.07 18.05
C THR A 37 10.43 -29.38 17.36
N GLY A 38 9.31 -29.29 18.09
CA GLY A 38 7.97 -29.59 17.59
C GLY A 38 7.34 -28.49 16.72
N PHE A 39 8.01 -27.34 16.56
CA PHE A 39 7.52 -26.22 15.75
C PHE A 39 8.15 -26.20 14.36
N MET A 40 7.32 -25.86 13.38
CA MET A 40 7.76 -25.58 12.02
C MET A 40 8.27 -24.14 11.92
N ARG A 41 9.38 -23.98 11.18
CA ARG A 41 9.95 -22.67 10.88
C ARG A 41 9.20 -21.99 9.73
N GLY A 42 8.80 -20.75 9.95
CA GLY A 42 8.27 -19.86 8.93
C GLY A 42 9.29 -18.81 8.49
N HIS A 43 8.83 -17.85 7.70
CA HIS A 43 9.64 -16.70 7.28
C HIS A 43 10.19 -15.93 8.48
N GLY A 44 11.41 -15.41 8.32
CA GLY A 44 12.07 -14.63 9.37
C GLY A 44 12.68 -15.46 10.51
N THR A 45 12.68 -16.79 10.40
CA THR A 45 13.29 -17.70 11.39
C THR A 45 14.26 -18.68 10.74
N TYR A 46 15.28 -19.10 11.50
CA TYR A 46 16.19 -20.17 11.11
C TYR A 46 16.52 -21.06 12.31
N MET A 47 16.96 -22.29 12.04
CA MET A 47 17.39 -23.22 13.07
C MET A 47 18.90 -23.08 13.27
N GLY A 48 19.34 -22.91 14.51
CA GLY A 48 20.75 -22.92 14.89
C GLY A 48 20.92 -23.64 16.23
N GLU A 49 21.88 -24.56 16.33
CA GLU A 49 22.15 -25.34 17.56
C GLU A 49 20.89 -25.96 18.19
N GLU A 50 20.02 -26.54 17.35
CA GLU A 50 18.72 -27.13 17.75
C GLU A 50 17.69 -26.13 18.33
N LYS A 51 17.96 -24.82 18.26
CA LYS A 51 17.07 -23.75 18.70
C LYS A 51 16.50 -22.99 17.51
N LEU A 52 15.28 -22.48 17.64
CA LEU A 52 14.68 -21.60 16.67
C LEU A 52 15.09 -20.15 16.96
N ILE A 53 15.81 -19.54 16.02
CA ILE A 53 16.39 -18.20 16.16
C ILE A 53 15.72 -17.23 15.17
N ALA A 54 15.52 -15.99 15.60
CA ALA A 54 15.04 -14.91 14.75
C ALA A 54 16.14 -14.42 13.79
N SER A 55 15.81 -14.26 12.51
CA SER A 55 16.71 -13.66 11.51
C SER A 55 16.43 -12.17 11.26
N VAL A 56 15.23 -11.70 11.62
CA VAL A 56 14.74 -10.34 11.32
C VAL A 56 14.17 -9.69 12.57
N ALA A 57 14.22 -8.36 12.62
CA ALA A 57 13.61 -7.59 13.69
C ALA A 57 12.10 -7.43 13.46
N GLY A 58 11.27 -7.84 14.42
CA GLY A 58 9.83 -7.83 14.26
C GLY A 58 9.07 -8.44 15.42
N SER A 59 7.77 -8.63 15.22
CA SER A 59 6.92 -9.35 16.18
C SER A 59 6.82 -10.82 15.80
N VAL A 60 6.93 -11.70 16.78
CA VAL A 60 6.73 -13.14 16.60
C VAL A 60 5.23 -13.42 16.44
N GLU A 61 4.87 -14.08 15.34
CA GLU A 61 3.53 -14.59 15.08
C GLU A 61 3.56 -16.12 15.17
N ARG A 62 2.71 -16.67 16.04
CA ARG A 62 2.58 -18.12 16.24
C ARG A 62 1.22 -18.55 15.71
N VAL A 63 1.20 -19.36 14.66
CA VAL A 63 -0.01 -19.90 14.05
C VAL A 63 0.06 -21.42 14.12
N ASN A 64 -0.67 -22.02 15.05
CA ASN A 64 -0.60 -23.45 15.37
C ASN A 64 0.84 -23.87 15.69
N LYS A 65 1.42 -24.77 14.87
CA LYS A 65 2.81 -25.22 14.99
C LYS A 65 3.79 -24.39 14.15
N LEU A 66 3.34 -23.41 13.37
CA LEU A 66 4.21 -22.57 12.54
C LEU A 66 4.57 -21.30 13.30
N ILE A 67 5.88 -21.03 13.42
CA ILE A 67 6.40 -19.80 14.02
C ILE A 67 7.04 -18.96 12.91
N CYS A 68 6.60 -17.72 12.73
CA CYS A 68 7.22 -16.76 11.85
C CYS A 68 7.49 -15.44 12.57
N VAL A 69 8.41 -14.64 12.02
CA VAL A 69 8.67 -13.29 12.51
C VAL A 69 8.19 -12.31 11.45
N LYS A 70 7.20 -11.49 11.83
CA LYS A 70 6.69 -10.42 10.98
C LYS A 70 7.57 -9.18 11.12
N ALA A 71 8.42 -8.96 10.13
CA ALA A 71 9.28 -7.79 10.09
C ALA A 71 8.49 -6.49 9.90
N LEU A 72 8.99 -5.39 10.47
CA LEU A 72 8.33 -4.08 10.41
C LEU A 72 8.34 -3.46 9.00
N LYS A 73 9.40 -3.74 8.24
CA LYS A 73 9.55 -3.33 6.84
C LYS A 73 10.01 -4.52 6.03
N THR A 74 9.30 -4.80 4.95
CA THR A 74 9.62 -5.87 4.01
C THR A 74 9.42 -5.37 2.59
N ARG A 75 10.12 -6.00 1.65
CA ARG A 75 9.70 -5.93 0.25
C ARG A 75 8.44 -6.74 0.08
N TYR A 76 7.69 -6.44 -0.98
CA TYR A 76 6.51 -7.19 -1.32
C TYR A 76 6.89 -8.64 -1.66
N ILE A 77 6.21 -9.59 -1.02
CA ILE A 77 6.30 -11.02 -1.33
C ILE A 77 4.95 -11.39 -1.93
N GLY A 78 4.96 -11.87 -3.17
CA GLY A 78 3.75 -12.20 -3.90
C GLY A 78 2.96 -13.31 -3.24
N GLU A 79 1.64 -13.17 -3.23
CA GLU A 79 0.70 -14.25 -2.90
C GLU A 79 -0.33 -14.38 -4.01
N VAL A 80 -0.75 -15.61 -4.28
CA VAL A 80 -1.76 -15.88 -5.32
C VAL A 80 -3.06 -15.15 -4.97
N GLY A 81 -3.59 -14.40 -5.94
CA GLY A 81 -4.79 -13.57 -5.78
C GLY A 81 -4.53 -12.15 -5.27
N ASP A 82 -3.28 -11.79 -4.92
CA ASP A 82 -2.96 -10.40 -4.57
C ASP A 82 -3.19 -9.48 -5.76
N ILE A 83 -3.77 -8.30 -5.49
CA ILE A 83 -3.91 -7.24 -6.48
C ILE A 83 -2.67 -6.35 -6.42
N VAL A 84 -2.03 -6.13 -7.56
CA VAL A 84 -0.82 -5.33 -7.66
C VAL A 84 -0.96 -4.26 -8.74
N VAL A 85 -0.31 -3.13 -8.50
CA VAL A 85 -0.09 -2.11 -9.51
C VAL A 85 1.38 -2.15 -9.90
N GLY A 86 1.68 -2.21 -11.19
CA GLY A 86 3.04 -2.33 -11.72
C GLY A 86 3.35 -1.28 -12.76
N ARG A 87 4.63 -0.96 -12.91
CA ARG A 87 5.15 -0.22 -14.07
C ARG A 87 5.89 -1.19 -14.98
N ILE A 88 5.59 -1.17 -16.27
CA ILE A 88 6.26 -2.00 -17.26
C ILE A 88 7.68 -1.46 -17.46
N THR A 89 8.69 -2.29 -17.22
CA THR A 89 10.11 -1.92 -17.41
C THR A 89 10.66 -2.43 -18.72
N GLU A 90 10.41 -3.71 -19.03
CA GLU A 90 10.95 -4.38 -20.21
C GLU A 90 9.93 -5.37 -20.75
N ARG A 91 9.93 -5.56 -22.06
CA ARG A 91 9.08 -6.54 -22.73
C ARG A 91 9.93 -7.68 -23.28
N ARG A 92 9.59 -8.93 -22.91
CA ARG A 92 10.16 -10.09 -23.61
C ARG A 92 9.60 -10.16 -25.04
N ARG A 93 10.48 -10.33 -26.00
CA ARG A 93 10.14 -10.45 -27.42
C ARG A 93 9.94 -11.92 -27.78
N SER A 94 8.75 -12.46 -27.53
CA SER A 94 8.27 -13.65 -28.23
C SER A 94 7.88 -13.23 -29.65
N ALA A 95 8.26 -14.01 -30.67
CA ALA A 95 8.00 -13.69 -32.08
C ALA A 95 6.49 -13.56 -32.40
N GLU A 96 5.63 -14.27 -31.65
CA GLU A 96 4.17 -14.23 -31.78
C GLU A 96 3.56 -12.97 -31.16
N ASP A 97 4.23 -12.34 -30.19
CA ASP A 97 3.74 -11.18 -29.46
C ASP A 97 4.04 -9.83 -30.13
N GLU A 98 4.97 -9.80 -31.09
CA GLU A 98 5.45 -8.54 -31.71
C GLU A 98 4.37 -7.80 -32.49
N LEU A 99 3.39 -8.50 -33.09
CA LEU A 99 2.34 -7.88 -33.91
C LEU A 99 1.17 -7.33 -33.09
N ALA A 100 0.73 -8.00 -32.02
CA ALA A 100 -0.48 -7.62 -31.29
C ALA A 100 -0.21 -6.66 -30.12
N MET A 101 0.86 -6.86 -29.34
CA MET A 101 1.02 -6.16 -28.06
C MET A 101 1.71 -4.80 -28.12
N ARG A 102 2.35 -4.41 -29.24
CA ARG A 102 2.95 -3.06 -29.38
C ARG A 102 1.92 -1.94 -29.37
N GLY A 103 0.67 -2.22 -29.76
CA GLY A 103 -0.42 -1.25 -29.74
C GLY A 103 -1.02 -1.01 -28.35
N PHE A 104 -0.89 -1.95 -27.41
CA PHE A 104 -1.67 -1.93 -26.17
C PHE A 104 -0.85 -1.57 -24.92
N LEU A 105 0.37 -2.08 -24.78
CA LEU A 105 1.23 -1.87 -23.60
C LEU A 105 2.64 -1.49 -24.03
N GLN A 106 3.13 -0.37 -23.50
CA GLN A 106 4.44 0.21 -23.78
C GLN A 106 5.29 0.25 -22.49
N GLU A 107 6.60 0.35 -22.66
CA GLU A 107 7.51 0.57 -21.54
C GLU A 107 7.17 1.87 -20.82
N GLY A 108 7.13 1.84 -19.49
CA GLY A 108 6.71 2.96 -18.65
C GLY A 108 5.22 3.00 -18.34
N ASP A 109 4.38 2.26 -19.07
CA ASP A 109 2.95 2.17 -18.76
C ASP A 109 2.72 1.57 -17.37
N LEU A 110 1.65 2.02 -16.73
CA LEU A 110 1.18 1.46 -15.47
C LEU A 110 0.05 0.48 -15.74
N ILE A 111 0.06 -0.64 -15.02
CA ILE A 111 -0.96 -1.68 -15.11
C ILE A 111 -1.47 -2.07 -13.73
N SER A 112 -2.76 -2.40 -13.65
CA SER A 112 -3.33 -3.18 -12.55
C SER A 112 -3.43 -4.64 -12.98
N ALA A 113 -3.00 -5.55 -12.11
CA ALA A 113 -3.04 -6.98 -12.38
C ALA A 113 -3.23 -7.78 -11.10
N GLU A 114 -3.57 -9.05 -11.27
CA GLU A 114 -3.69 -10.02 -10.19
C GLU A 114 -2.57 -11.05 -10.30
N VAL A 115 -2.05 -11.46 -9.15
CA VAL A 115 -1.03 -12.51 -9.06
C VAL A 115 -1.66 -13.87 -9.36
N GLN A 116 -1.25 -14.47 -10.47
CA GLN A 116 -1.69 -15.80 -10.89
C GLN A 116 -0.92 -16.91 -10.16
N ALA A 117 0.40 -16.77 -10.09
CA ALA A 117 1.29 -17.79 -9.57
C ALA A 117 2.57 -17.14 -9.04
N VAL A 118 3.18 -17.80 -8.06
CA VAL A 118 4.47 -17.42 -7.50
C VAL A 118 5.42 -18.60 -7.73
N PHE A 119 6.53 -18.33 -8.39
CA PHE A 119 7.54 -19.33 -8.74
C PHE A 119 8.49 -19.57 -7.56
N SER A 120 9.24 -20.67 -7.61
CA SER A 120 10.17 -21.08 -6.54
C SER A 120 11.35 -20.12 -6.35
N ASP A 121 11.69 -19.34 -7.37
CA ASP A 121 12.69 -18.26 -7.33
C ASP A 121 12.12 -16.95 -6.75
N GLY A 122 10.83 -16.92 -6.39
CA GLY A 122 10.12 -15.74 -5.90
C GLY A 122 9.61 -14.81 -7.00
N ALA A 123 9.80 -15.15 -8.28
CA ALA A 123 9.17 -14.41 -9.37
C ALA A 123 7.65 -14.56 -9.32
N VAL A 124 6.95 -13.53 -9.77
CA VAL A 124 5.48 -13.46 -9.70
C VAL A 124 4.92 -13.37 -11.11
N SER A 125 4.06 -14.33 -11.47
CA SER A 125 3.31 -14.31 -12.72
C SER A 125 2.02 -13.51 -12.52
N LEU A 126 1.80 -12.51 -13.36
CA LEU A 126 0.62 -11.64 -13.33
C LEU A 126 -0.32 -11.95 -14.49
N HIS A 127 -1.62 -11.80 -14.26
CA HIS A 127 -2.61 -11.87 -15.33
C HIS A 127 -3.69 -10.79 -15.17
N THR A 128 -4.35 -10.48 -16.29
CA THR A 128 -5.46 -9.52 -16.37
C THR A 128 -6.73 -10.23 -16.86
N ARG A 129 -7.15 -11.30 -16.17
CA ARG A 129 -8.29 -12.15 -16.59
C ARG A 129 -9.66 -11.45 -16.60
N SER A 130 -9.80 -10.32 -15.93
CA SER A 130 -11.05 -9.55 -15.83
C SER A 130 -10.84 -8.15 -16.39
N LEU A 131 -11.89 -7.56 -16.97
CA LEU A 131 -11.88 -6.22 -17.59
C LEU A 131 -11.59 -5.09 -16.59
N LYS A 132 -11.73 -5.35 -15.27
CA LYS A 132 -11.31 -4.42 -14.22
C LYS A 132 -9.79 -4.24 -14.12
N TYR A 133 -9.02 -5.17 -14.70
CA TYR A 133 -7.57 -5.14 -14.75
C TYR A 133 -7.10 -4.68 -16.12
N GLY A 134 -5.96 -4.00 -16.18
CA GLY A 134 -5.43 -3.53 -17.45
C GLY A 134 -4.51 -2.34 -17.29
N LYS A 135 -4.32 -1.61 -18.39
CA LYS A 135 -3.56 -0.37 -18.42
C LYS A 135 -4.30 0.71 -17.63
N LEU A 136 -3.56 1.39 -16.77
CA LEU A 136 -4.05 2.50 -16.00
C LEU A 136 -3.92 3.78 -16.83
N GLY A 137 -5.03 4.52 -16.93
CA GLY A 137 -5.11 5.78 -17.67
C GLY A 137 -4.49 6.95 -16.91
N GLN A 138 -5.17 8.10 -16.93
CA GLN A 138 -4.72 9.27 -16.18
C GLN A 138 -5.00 9.14 -14.67
N GLY A 139 -4.02 9.51 -13.86
CA GLY A 139 -4.09 9.43 -12.41
C GLY A 139 -2.74 9.70 -11.77
N VAL A 140 -2.63 9.39 -10.48
CA VAL A 140 -1.42 9.61 -9.67
C VAL A 140 -1.04 8.33 -8.95
N LEU A 141 0.22 7.93 -9.11
CA LEU A 141 0.82 6.81 -8.38
C LEU A 141 1.47 7.32 -7.09
N VAL A 142 1.20 6.64 -5.98
CA VAL A 142 1.86 6.84 -4.69
C VAL A 142 2.53 5.53 -4.28
N GLN A 143 3.82 5.57 -4.00
CA GLN A 143 4.58 4.41 -3.54
C GLN A 143 4.73 4.44 -2.02
N VAL A 144 4.31 3.36 -1.36
CA VAL A 144 4.34 3.20 0.09
C VAL A 144 4.98 1.85 0.45
N SER A 145 5.26 1.63 1.73
CA SER A 145 5.69 0.31 2.19
C SER A 145 4.53 -0.69 2.06
N PRO A 146 4.72 -1.88 1.46
CA PRO A 146 3.66 -2.89 1.34
C PRO A 146 3.11 -3.32 2.69
N SER A 147 3.94 -3.28 3.74
CA SER A 147 3.54 -3.62 5.11
C SER A 147 2.48 -2.67 5.72
N LEU A 148 2.26 -1.50 5.12
CA LEU A 148 1.25 -0.54 5.58
C LEU A 148 -0.10 -0.70 4.87
N VAL A 149 -0.18 -1.48 3.78
CA VAL A 149 -1.44 -1.75 3.11
C VAL A 149 -2.13 -2.91 3.80
N LYS A 150 -3.35 -2.71 4.30
CA LYS A 150 -4.14 -3.79 4.90
C LYS A 150 -4.65 -4.70 3.79
N ARG A 151 -4.36 -6.01 3.88
CA ARG A 151 -4.93 -6.99 2.95
C ARG A 151 -6.43 -7.13 3.21
N GLN A 152 -7.23 -6.95 2.17
CA GLN A 152 -8.69 -7.01 2.21
C GLN A 152 -9.23 -7.79 1.00
N LYS A 153 -10.53 -8.09 0.99
CA LYS A 153 -11.15 -8.78 -0.15
C LYS A 153 -11.22 -7.90 -1.40
N THR A 154 -11.40 -6.60 -1.21
CA THR A 154 -11.54 -5.60 -2.27
C THR A 154 -10.44 -4.57 -2.10
N HIS A 155 -9.72 -4.31 -3.19
CA HIS A 155 -8.64 -3.31 -3.23
C HIS A 155 -8.94 -2.16 -4.21
N PHE A 156 -10.08 -2.23 -4.90
CA PHE A 156 -10.64 -1.17 -5.74
C PHE A 156 -11.73 -0.49 -4.95
N HIS A 157 -11.61 0.81 -4.75
CA HIS A 157 -12.57 1.59 -3.98
C HIS A 157 -12.95 2.86 -4.74
N ASP A 158 -14.25 3.04 -4.95
CA ASP A 158 -14.82 4.30 -5.42
C ASP A 158 -15.16 5.13 -4.17
N LEU A 159 -14.47 6.24 -3.95
CA LEU A 159 -14.69 7.08 -2.77
C LEU A 159 -15.78 8.11 -3.08
N PRO A 160 -16.61 8.48 -2.08
CA PRO A 160 -17.68 9.46 -2.26
C PRO A 160 -17.18 10.88 -2.56
N CYS A 161 -15.86 11.12 -2.48
CA CYS A 161 -15.25 12.40 -2.78
C CYS A 161 -15.03 12.66 -4.29
N GLY A 162 -15.46 11.75 -5.18
CA GLY A 162 -15.31 11.90 -6.64
C GLY A 162 -14.00 11.34 -7.20
N ALA A 163 -13.28 10.55 -6.42
CA ALA A 163 -12.07 9.87 -6.86
C ALA A 163 -12.08 8.40 -6.44
N SER A 164 -11.46 7.57 -7.27
CA SER A 164 -11.29 6.15 -7.03
C SER A 164 -9.83 5.83 -6.71
N VAL A 165 -9.62 4.79 -5.91
CA VAL A 165 -8.30 4.36 -5.45
C VAL A 165 -8.13 2.85 -5.62
N ILE A 166 -6.96 2.45 -6.12
CA ILE A 166 -6.50 1.06 -6.16
C ILE A 166 -5.38 0.91 -5.14
N LEU A 167 -5.61 0.09 -4.12
CA LEU A 167 -4.63 -0.21 -3.08
C LEU A 167 -3.86 -1.48 -3.42
N GLY A 168 -2.77 -1.38 -4.19
CA GLY A 168 -1.95 -2.56 -4.49
C GLY A 168 -1.31 -3.16 -3.25
N ASN A 169 -1.38 -4.49 -3.10
CA ASN A 169 -0.78 -5.25 -1.99
C ASN A 169 0.75 -5.07 -1.94
N ASN A 170 1.34 -4.66 -3.06
CA ASN A 170 2.76 -4.32 -3.18
C ASN A 170 3.13 -2.91 -2.68
N GLY A 171 2.17 -2.14 -2.18
CA GLY A 171 2.39 -0.76 -1.72
C GLY A 171 2.35 0.27 -2.84
N PHE A 172 1.91 -0.10 -4.04
CA PHE A 172 1.69 0.84 -5.12
C PHE A 172 0.21 1.22 -5.15
N ILE A 173 -0.07 2.49 -4.85
CA ILE A 173 -1.42 3.01 -4.73
C ILE A 173 -1.69 3.91 -5.93
N TRP A 174 -2.76 3.63 -6.65
CA TRP A 174 -3.17 4.41 -7.81
C TRP A 174 -4.43 5.20 -7.49
N ILE A 175 -4.40 6.51 -7.70
CA ILE A 175 -5.54 7.41 -7.46
C ILE A 175 -5.95 7.99 -8.81
N TYR A 176 -7.23 7.89 -9.15
CA TYR A 176 -7.76 8.34 -10.44
C TYR A 176 -9.16 8.93 -10.26
N PRO A 177 -9.62 9.84 -11.13
CA PRO A 177 -10.98 10.36 -11.04
C PRO A 177 -12.00 9.24 -11.25
N THR A 178 -13.11 9.27 -10.51
CA THR A 178 -14.15 8.25 -10.69
C THR A 178 -14.84 8.47 -12.04
N PRO A 179 -14.88 7.46 -12.93
CA PRO A 179 -15.50 7.62 -14.24
C PRO A 179 -17.02 7.75 -14.11
N GLU A 180 -17.65 8.63 -14.88
CA GLU A 180 -19.11 8.81 -14.93
C GLU A 180 -19.83 7.56 -15.46
N HIS A 181 -19.19 6.89 -16.42
CA HIS A 181 -19.62 5.60 -16.94
C HIS A 181 -18.62 4.53 -16.53
N LYS A 182 -19.09 3.53 -15.77
CA LYS A 182 -18.36 2.27 -15.62
C LYS A 182 -18.50 1.53 -16.95
N GLU A 183 -17.58 1.79 -17.89
CA GLU A 183 -17.52 1.02 -19.13
C GLU A 183 -17.23 -0.44 -18.77
N GLU A 184 -18.29 -1.25 -18.69
CA GLU A 184 -18.17 -2.70 -18.47
C GLU A 184 -17.59 -3.42 -19.70
N GLU A 185 -17.43 -2.73 -20.84
CA GLU A 185 -17.10 -3.34 -22.14
C GLU A 185 -15.75 -2.89 -22.75
N ALA A 186 -15.18 -1.74 -22.35
CA ALA A 186 -13.91 -1.27 -22.89
C ALA A 186 -12.77 -1.78 -22.00
N GLY A 187 -12.23 -2.95 -22.34
CA GLY A 187 -11.18 -3.62 -21.57
C GLY A 187 -9.86 -2.85 -21.48
N GLY A 188 -9.78 -1.82 -20.65
CA GLY A 188 -8.57 -1.32 -20.00
C GLY A 188 -7.34 -1.02 -20.87
N PHE A 189 -7.46 -0.91 -22.19
CA PHE A 189 -6.31 -0.69 -23.09
C PHE A 189 -6.31 0.69 -23.74
N ALA A 190 -7.47 1.37 -23.80
CA ALA A 190 -7.56 2.75 -24.24
C ALA A 190 -7.41 3.69 -23.04
N ALA A 191 -6.40 4.55 -23.05
CA ALA A 191 -6.27 5.60 -22.04
C ALA A 191 -7.16 6.78 -22.42
N ASN A 192 -8.14 7.13 -21.58
CA ASN A 192 -8.82 8.40 -21.73
C ASN A 192 -7.81 9.53 -21.45
N LEU A 193 -7.48 10.31 -22.48
CA LEU A 193 -6.56 11.45 -22.43
C LEU A 193 -7.26 12.80 -22.27
N GLU A 194 -8.57 12.79 -21.98
CA GLU A 194 -9.34 14.00 -21.76
C GLU A 194 -8.83 14.78 -20.53
N PRO A 195 -8.87 16.11 -20.57
CA PRO A 195 -8.48 16.92 -19.42
C PRO A 195 -9.37 16.67 -18.21
N VAL A 196 -8.77 16.16 -17.13
CA VAL A 196 -9.46 16.05 -15.83
C VAL A 196 -9.78 17.43 -15.27
N SER A 197 -11.00 17.61 -14.74
CA SER A 197 -11.47 18.88 -14.17
C SER A 197 -10.60 19.35 -13.00
N LEU A 198 -10.61 20.66 -12.72
CA LEU A 198 -9.83 21.22 -11.61
C LEU A 198 -10.32 20.65 -10.27
N ALA A 199 -11.63 20.50 -10.09
CA ALA A 199 -12.22 19.95 -8.87
C ALA A 199 -11.72 18.52 -8.59
N ASP A 200 -11.72 17.64 -9.59
CA ASP A 200 -11.26 16.26 -9.42
C ASP A 200 -9.74 16.21 -9.17
N ARG A 201 -8.96 17.07 -9.83
CA ARG A 201 -7.51 17.18 -9.60
C ARG A 201 -7.19 17.62 -8.17
N GLU A 202 -7.97 18.53 -7.60
CA GLU A 202 -7.82 18.96 -6.21
C GLU A 202 -8.10 17.81 -5.24
N VAL A 203 -9.15 17.03 -5.47
CA VAL A 203 -9.47 15.83 -4.68
C VAL A 203 -8.33 14.82 -4.74
N ILE A 204 -7.84 14.49 -5.93
CA ILE A 204 -6.73 13.54 -6.13
C ILE A 204 -5.47 14.03 -5.42
N SER A 205 -5.16 15.32 -5.54
CA SER A 205 -3.98 15.92 -4.89
C SER A 205 -4.09 15.89 -3.36
N ARG A 206 -5.29 16.14 -2.82
CA ARG A 206 -5.60 16.05 -1.38
C ARG A 206 -5.45 14.61 -0.89
N LEU A 207 -6.07 13.64 -1.56
CA LEU A 207 -5.94 12.22 -1.23
C LEU A 207 -4.49 11.75 -1.22
N ARG A 208 -3.71 12.16 -2.22
CA ARG A 208 -2.27 11.86 -2.28
C ARG A 208 -1.52 12.38 -1.04
N ASN A 209 -1.80 13.60 -0.61
CA ASN A 209 -1.18 14.17 0.60
C ASN A 209 -1.68 13.49 1.88
N CYS A 210 -2.96 13.10 1.97
CA CYS A 210 -3.50 12.32 3.08
C CYS A 210 -2.83 10.94 3.20
N ILE A 211 -2.64 10.22 2.10
CA ILE A 211 -1.94 8.92 2.10
C ILE A 211 -0.49 9.08 2.56
N VAL A 212 0.21 10.09 2.05
CA VAL A 212 1.59 10.40 2.51
C VAL A 212 1.62 10.71 4.01
N SER A 213 0.61 11.41 4.53
CA SER A 213 0.46 11.73 5.95
C SER A 213 0.30 10.49 6.81
N LEU A 214 -0.64 9.60 6.44
CA LEU A 214 -0.88 8.33 7.12
C LEU A 214 0.38 7.45 7.13
N VAL A 215 1.09 7.35 6.00
CA VAL A 215 2.33 6.57 5.86
C VAL A 215 3.44 7.12 6.72
N THR A 216 3.61 8.44 6.76
CA THR A 216 4.64 9.11 7.56
C THR A 216 4.43 8.83 9.06
N GLN A 217 3.17 8.76 9.49
CA GLN A 217 2.76 8.42 10.86
C GLN A 217 2.59 6.91 11.10
N ARG A 218 3.01 6.06 10.15
CA ARG A 218 2.98 4.59 10.23
C ARG A 218 1.58 4.01 10.55
N MET A 219 0.55 4.61 9.98
CA MET A 219 -0.82 4.13 10.07
C MET A 219 -1.13 3.18 8.91
N MET A 220 -1.93 2.15 9.18
CA MET A 220 -2.37 1.21 8.16
C MET A 220 -3.32 1.89 7.18
N LEU A 221 -3.20 1.55 5.90
CA LEU A 221 -3.99 2.08 4.81
C LEU A 221 -5.06 1.07 4.37
N TYR A 222 -6.29 1.57 4.31
CA TYR A 222 -7.49 0.93 3.77
C TYR A 222 -8.55 2.01 3.52
N ASP A 223 -9.62 1.67 2.82
CA ASP A 223 -10.71 2.56 2.43
C ASP A 223 -11.17 3.55 3.52
N THR A 224 -11.60 3.08 4.68
CA THR A 224 -12.14 3.99 5.71
C THR A 224 -11.07 4.87 6.32
N SER A 225 -9.84 4.38 6.49
CA SER A 225 -8.72 5.19 7.00
C SER A 225 -8.38 6.36 6.08
N ILE A 226 -8.44 6.15 4.76
CA ILE A 226 -8.17 7.18 3.76
C ILE A 226 -9.33 8.17 3.72
N LEU A 227 -10.58 7.68 3.79
CA LEU A 227 -11.77 8.51 3.78
C LEU A 227 -11.82 9.44 5.00
N TYR A 228 -11.60 8.92 6.21
CA TYR A 228 -11.59 9.74 7.42
C TYR A 228 -10.44 10.74 7.43
N CYS A 229 -9.27 10.36 6.91
CA CYS A 229 -8.15 11.30 6.74
C CYS A 229 -8.46 12.39 5.71
N TYR A 230 -9.24 12.07 4.67
CA TYR A 230 -9.70 13.04 3.69
C TYR A 230 -10.65 14.06 4.33
N GLU A 231 -11.67 13.58 5.07
CA GLU A 231 -12.62 14.44 5.79
C GLU A 231 -11.94 15.34 6.81
N ALA A 232 -11.04 14.79 7.64
CA ALA A 232 -10.27 15.56 8.62
C ALA A 232 -9.34 16.60 7.96
N SER A 233 -8.95 16.40 6.70
CA SER A 233 -8.13 17.37 5.98
C SER A 233 -8.91 18.59 5.46
N LEU A 234 -10.25 18.51 5.34
CA LEU A 234 -11.10 19.54 4.71
C LEU A 234 -10.88 20.97 5.25
N PRO A 235 -10.68 21.19 6.56
CA PRO A 235 -10.39 22.51 7.11
C PRO A 235 -9.06 23.12 6.63
N HIS A 236 -8.12 22.30 6.18
CA HIS A 236 -6.78 22.72 5.77
C HIS A 236 -6.66 22.85 4.24
N GLN A 237 -5.78 23.76 3.80
CA GLN A 237 -5.43 23.86 2.38
C GLN A 237 -4.59 22.64 1.95
N ILE A 238 -4.76 22.19 0.71
CA ILE A 238 -4.14 20.97 0.17
C ILE A 238 -2.61 20.94 0.37
N LYS A 239 -1.95 22.09 0.17
CA LYS A 239 -0.49 22.25 0.30
C LYS A 239 0.01 22.16 1.75
N ASP A 240 -0.83 22.54 2.71
CA ASP A 240 -0.45 22.67 4.12
C ASP A 240 -0.57 21.34 4.87
N ILE A 241 -1.31 20.36 4.33
CA ILE A 241 -1.46 18.99 4.89
C ILE A 241 -0.11 18.32 5.14
N LEU A 242 0.91 18.61 4.31
CA LEU A 242 2.24 18.02 4.44
C LEU A 242 3.10 18.69 5.53
N LYS A 243 2.63 19.78 6.14
CA LYS A 243 3.30 20.35 7.31
C LYS A 243 3.15 19.37 8.49
N PRO A 244 4.22 19.04 9.22
CA PRO A 244 4.24 18.00 10.26
C PRO A 244 3.23 18.23 11.38
N GLU A 245 2.97 19.48 11.74
CA GLU A 245 1.98 19.85 12.77
C GLU A 245 0.57 19.45 12.34
N ILE A 246 0.17 19.88 11.14
CA ILE A 246 -1.12 19.58 10.52
C ILE A 246 -1.24 18.08 10.22
N MET A 247 -0.16 17.47 9.73
CA MET A 247 -0.08 16.04 9.46
C MET A 247 -0.34 15.22 10.73
N GLU A 248 0.29 15.59 11.85
CA GLU A 248 0.11 14.90 13.13
C GLU A 248 -1.32 15.07 13.65
N GLU A 249 -1.87 16.28 13.56
CA GLU A 249 -3.25 16.61 13.94
C GLU A 249 -4.28 15.77 13.17
N ILE A 250 -4.25 15.82 11.83
CA ILE A 250 -5.17 15.09 10.95
C ILE A 250 -5.11 13.57 11.23
N VAL A 251 -3.90 13.02 11.38
CA VAL A 251 -3.74 11.58 11.61
C VAL A 251 -4.21 11.20 13.02
N MET A 252 -4.05 12.06 14.02
CA MET A 252 -4.58 11.80 15.37
C MET A 252 -6.10 11.79 15.38
N GLU A 253 -6.75 12.76 14.74
CA GLU A 253 -8.20 12.81 14.60
C GLU A 253 -8.72 11.57 13.88
N THR A 254 -8.11 11.23 12.73
CA THR A 254 -8.47 10.03 11.95
C THR A 254 -8.37 8.77 12.79
N ARG A 255 -7.28 8.63 13.56
CA ARG A 255 -7.05 7.47 14.42
C ARG A 255 -8.08 7.37 15.54
N GLN A 256 -8.42 8.50 16.16
CA GLN A 256 -9.43 8.54 17.20
C GLN A 256 -10.80 8.09 16.68
N ARG A 257 -11.23 8.63 15.53
CA ARG A 257 -12.49 8.22 14.90
C ARG A 257 -12.55 6.73 14.56
N LEU A 258 -11.46 6.16 14.04
CA LEU A 258 -11.40 4.72 13.78
C LEU A 258 -11.50 3.88 15.06
N LEU A 259 -10.90 4.35 16.15
CA LEU A 259 -10.96 3.67 17.45
C LEU A 259 -12.38 3.69 18.04
N GLU A 260 -13.08 4.81 17.88
CA GLU A 260 -14.47 4.96 18.32
C GLU A 260 -15.45 4.10 17.49
N GLN A 261 -15.12 3.82 16.24
CA GLN A 261 -15.92 2.94 15.38
C GLN A 261 -15.66 1.45 15.63
N GLU A 262 -14.43 1.07 16.01
CA GLU A 262 -14.05 -0.32 16.28
C GLU A 262 -14.39 -0.78 17.73
N GLY A 263 -14.64 0.17 18.64
CA GLY A 263 -15.01 -0.07 20.05
C GLY A 263 -16.50 -0.23 20.26
#